data_AF-A0A846NAK2-F1
#
_entry.id   AF-A0A846NAK2-F1
#
_cell.length_a   1.000
_cell.length_b   1.000
_cell.length_c   1.000
_cell.angle_alpha   90.00
_cell.angle_beta   90.00
_cell.angle_gamma   90.00
#
_symmetry.space_group_name_H-M   'P 1'
#
loop_
_entity.id
_entity.type
_entity.pdbx_description
1 polymer ?
#
loop_
_entity_poly.entity_id
_entity_poly.type
_entity_poly.pdbx_seq_one_letter_code
_entity_poly.pdbx_strand_id
1 'polypeptide(L)'
;VLQAVDVPLVIGGSGTPEKDPLVLEKCAEAAEGERCLLASANLDLDYKKIAKAAIKYKHNVLSWTSMNINDQKSLNKLLFDEGLPKEQIIQ
;
A
#
# COMPACT_ATOMS: atom_id res chain seq x y z
N VAL A 1 -3.41 14.22 -12.13
CA VAL A 1 -2.00 14.25 -11.67
C VAL A 1 -1.15 13.28 -12.46
N LEU A 2 -1.56 12.01 -12.61
CA LEU A 2 -0.83 11.02 -13.43
C LEU A 2 -0.48 11.52 -14.84
N GLN A 3 -1.41 12.16 -15.55
CA GLN A 3 -1.17 12.73 -16.89
C GLN A 3 -0.42 14.08 -16.90
N ALA A 4 -0.14 14.64 -15.73
CA ALA A 4 0.40 16.00 -15.60
C ALA A 4 1.89 16.03 -15.23
N VAL A 5 2.46 14.91 -14.75
CA VAL A 5 3.84 14.83 -14.28
C VAL A 5 4.48 13.50 -14.66
N ASP A 6 5.77 13.52 -15.00
CA ASP A 6 6.55 12.33 -15.40
C ASP A 6 7.35 11.71 -14.24
N VAL A 7 6.95 11.97 -12.99
CA VAL A 7 7.67 11.51 -11.79
C VAL A 7 6.88 10.43 -11.03
N PRO A 8 7.55 9.52 -10.30
CA PRO A 8 6.86 8.51 -9.48
C PRO A 8 5.93 9.16 -8.44
N LEU A 9 4.74 8.57 -8.26
CA LEU A 9 3.74 9.07 -7.32
C LEU A 9 3.57 8.17 -6.10
N VAL A 10 3.34 8.83 -4.97
CA VAL A 10 2.90 8.21 -3.72
C VAL A 10 1.46 8.63 -3.47
N ILE A 11 0.58 7.65 -3.27
CA ILE A 11 -0.85 7.88 -3.05
C ILE A 11 -1.15 7.60 -1.58
N GLY A 12 -1.38 8.67 -0.83
CA GLY A 12 -1.72 8.65 0.60
C GLY A 12 -3.23 8.61 0.83
N GLY A 13 -3.66 7.77 1.77
CA GLY A 13 -4.99 7.82 2.36
C GLY A 13 -5.21 9.04 3.26
N SER A 14 -6.44 9.18 3.76
CA SER A 14 -6.84 10.27 4.65
C SER A 14 -6.54 10.00 6.13
N GLY A 15 -6.16 8.76 6.48
CA GLY A 15 -6.06 8.26 7.84
C GLY A 15 -7.34 7.64 8.38
N THR A 16 -8.37 7.46 7.55
CA THR A 16 -9.67 6.92 7.99
C THR A 16 -9.75 5.40 7.71
N PRO A 17 -9.88 4.55 8.75
CA PRO A 17 -9.70 3.11 8.54
C PRO A 17 -10.66 2.42 7.59
N GLU A 18 -11.90 2.90 7.56
CA GLU A 18 -12.96 2.31 6.74
C GLU A 18 -12.89 2.76 5.28
N LYS A 19 -12.43 4.00 5.05
CA LYS A 19 -12.45 4.63 3.72
C LYS A 19 -11.15 4.43 2.97
N ASP A 20 -10.02 4.47 3.66
CA ASP A 20 -8.71 4.44 3.04
C ASP A 20 -8.50 3.16 2.20
N PRO A 21 -8.84 1.94 2.67
CA PRO A 21 -8.70 0.74 1.84
C PRO A 21 -9.56 0.76 0.58
N LEU A 22 -10.77 1.35 0.64
CA LEU A 22 -11.67 1.46 -0.51
C LEU A 22 -11.15 2.48 -1.53
N VAL A 23 -10.67 3.62 -1.06
CA VAL A 23 -10.14 4.69 -1.92
C VAL A 23 -8.81 4.25 -2.52
N LEU A 24 -7.90 3.67 -1.73
CA LEU A 24 -6.61 3.18 -2.21
C LEU A 24 -6.77 2.06 -3.23
N GLU A 25 -7.75 1.16 -3.06
CA GLU A 25 -8.07 0.15 -4.07
C GLU A 25 -8.51 0.79 -5.40
N LYS A 26 -9.37 1.82 -5.34
CA LYS A 26 -9.82 2.55 -6.54
C LYS A 26 -8.71 3.39 -7.16
N CYS A 27 -7.83 3.97 -6.36
CA CYS A 27 -6.66 4.69 -6.84
C CYS A 27 -5.66 3.74 -7.51
N ALA A 28 -5.46 2.55 -6.96
CA ALA A 28 -4.62 1.51 -7.55
C ALA A 28 -5.18 1.04 -8.91
N GLU A 29 -6.51 0.88 -9.00
CA GLU A 29 -7.18 0.56 -10.26
C GLU A 29 -6.99 1.68 -11.31
N ALA A 30 -7.15 2.94 -10.90
CA ALA A 30 -7.00 4.08 -11.81
C ALA A 30 -5.53 4.36 -12.21
N ALA A 31 -4.57 3.94 -11.39
CA ALA A 31 -3.15 4.13 -11.61
C ALA A 31 -2.46 2.87 -12.19
N GLU A 32 -3.22 1.89 -12.67
CA GLU A 32 -2.68 0.64 -13.19
C GLU A 32 -1.59 0.90 -14.25
N GLY A 33 -0.42 0.27 -14.06
CA GLY A 33 0.74 0.41 -14.96
C GLY A 33 1.76 1.48 -14.55
N GLU A 34 1.39 2.42 -13.67
CA GLU A 34 2.26 3.54 -13.24
C GLU A 34 3.18 3.18 -12.07
N ARG A 35 2.98 1.99 -11.46
CA ARG A 35 3.78 1.46 -10.34
C ARG A 35 3.94 2.46 -9.17
N CYS A 36 2.84 3.14 -8.82
CA CYS A 36 2.74 4.02 -7.64
C CYS A 36 3.04 3.30 -6.32
N LEU A 37 3.36 4.09 -5.28
CA LEU A 37 3.45 3.64 -3.89
C LEU A 37 2.14 3.95 -3.16
N LEU A 38 1.47 2.93 -2.62
CA LEU A 38 0.26 3.07 -1.81
C LEU A 38 0.66 3.29 -0.34
N ALA A 39 0.31 4.46 0.20
CA ALA A 39 0.53 4.84 1.59
C ALA A 39 -0.83 4.90 2.32
N SER A 40 -1.13 4.03 3.28
CA SER A 40 -0.26 3.02 3.91
C SER A 40 -1.05 1.77 4.27
N ALA A 41 -0.39 0.61 4.24
CA ALA A 41 -0.85 -0.56 4.96
C ALA A 41 -0.39 -0.48 6.41
N ASN A 42 -1.29 -0.72 7.36
CA ASN A 42 -0.96 -0.80 8.79
C ASN A 42 -1.81 -1.90 9.46
N LEU A 43 -1.55 -2.20 10.74
CA LEU A 43 -2.25 -3.26 11.47
C LEU A 43 -3.70 -2.90 11.86
N ASP A 44 -4.02 -1.61 11.93
CA ASP A 44 -5.35 -1.08 12.30
C ASP A 44 -6.28 -0.90 11.09
N LEU A 45 -5.71 -0.93 9.88
CA LEU A 45 -6.34 -0.86 8.57
C LEU A 45 -6.49 -2.26 8.00
N ASP A 46 -7.35 -2.39 6.99
CA ASP A 46 -7.40 -3.59 6.17
C ASP A 46 -6.18 -3.68 5.24
N TYR A 47 -5.01 -4.02 5.81
CA TYR A 47 -3.77 -4.21 5.08
C TYR A 47 -3.91 -5.29 3.99
N LYS A 48 -4.78 -6.28 4.17
CA LYS A 48 -5.01 -7.36 3.19
C LYS A 48 -5.63 -6.80 1.93
N LYS A 49 -6.60 -5.90 2.07
CA LYS A 49 -7.23 -5.24 0.93
C LYS A 49 -6.23 -4.40 0.14
N ILE A 50 -5.39 -3.64 0.84
CA ILE A 50 -4.32 -2.84 0.22
C ILE A 50 -3.29 -3.74 -0.47
N ALA A 51 -2.88 -4.83 0.18
CA ALA A 51 -1.93 -5.80 -0.38
C ALA A 51 -2.47 -6.45 -1.66
N LYS A 52 -3.74 -6.88 -1.66
CA LYS A 52 -4.40 -7.45 -2.84
C LYS A 52 -4.51 -6.46 -3.98
N ALA A 53 -4.85 -5.20 -3.69
CA ALA A 53 -4.87 -4.14 -4.69
C ALA A 53 -3.46 -3.91 -5.29
N ALA A 54 -2.44 -3.88 -4.45
CA ALA A 54 -1.05 -3.70 -4.88
C ALA A 54 -0.55 -4.87 -5.74
N ILE A 55 -0.90 -6.12 -5.39
CA ILE A 55 -0.56 -7.30 -6.20
C ILE A 55 -1.28 -7.25 -7.55
N LYS A 56 -2.59 -6.97 -7.54
CA LYS A 56 -3.42 -6.95 -8.74
C LYS A 56 -2.95 -5.92 -9.76
N TYR A 57 -2.66 -4.70 -9.30
CA TYR A 57 -2.30 -3.57 -10.16
C TYR A 57 -0.79 -3.29 -10.21
N LYS A 58 0.03 -4.16 -9.61
CA LYS A 58 1.51 -4.09 -9.58
C LYS A 58 2.06 -2.79 -8.97
N HIS A 59 1.51 -2.37 -7.83
CA HIS A 59 1.97 -1.22 -7.05
C HIS A 59 2.86 -1.60 -5.88
N ASN A 60 3.60 -0.63 -5.34
CA ASN A 60 4.35 -0.80 -4.10
C ASN A 60 3.45 -0.43 -2.91
N VAL A 61 3.78 -0.94 -1.73
CA VAL A 61 3.04 -0.67 -0.48
C VAL A 61 4.00 -0.13 0.58
N LEU A 62 3.59 0.93 1.26
CA LEU A 62 4.24 1.41 2.47
C LEU A 62 3.69 0.63 3.68
N SER A 63 4.53 -0.16 4.34
CA SER A 63 4.19 -0.86 5.58
C SER A 63 4.47 0.06 6.78
N TRP A 64 3.42 0.73 7.24
CA TRP A 64 3.51 1.69 8.32
C TRP A 64 3.12 1.06 9.66
N THR A 65 3.94 1.29 10.68
CA THR A 65 3.64 0.96 12.07
C THR A 65 4.06 2.10 12.99
N SER A 66 3.50 2.17 14.20
CA SER A 66 4.10 2.97 15.28
C SER A 66 5.51 2.46 15.56
N MET A 67 6.46 3.31 16.02
CA MET A 67 7.89 3.02 16.26
C MET A 67 8.19 1.78 17.16
N ASN A 68 7.80 0.60 16.70
CA ASN A 68 7.84 -0.68 17.38
C ASN A 68 8.32 -1.72 16.36
N ILE A 69 9.53 -2.23 16.60
CA ILE A 69 10.19 -3.17 15.70
C ILE A 69 9.45 -4.52 15.58
N ASN A 70 8.70 -4.92 16.61
CA ASN A 70 7.96 -6.19 16.60
C ASN A 70 6.73 -6.10 15.69
N ASP A 71 6.05 -4.95 15.73
CA ASP A 71 4.88 -4.69 14.88
C ASP A 71 5.32 -4.58 13.42
N GLN A 72 6.44 -3.90 13.16
CA GLN A 72 7.01 -3.81 11.80
C GLN A 72 7.35 -5.20 11.24
N LYS A 73 8.03 -6.06 12.01
CA LYS A 73 8.33 -7.44 11.59
C LYS A 73 7.06 -8.25 11.32
N SER A 74 6.06 -8.10 12.18
CA SER A 74 4.77 -8.79 12.07
C SER A 74 4.02 -8.36 10.82
N LEU A 75 3.88 -7.04 10.60
CA LEU A 75 3.21 -6.49 9.43
C LEU A 75 3.90 -6.93 8.13
N ASN A 76 5.23 -6.85 8.07
CA ASN A 76 5.96 -7.32 6.89
C ASN A 76 5.70 -8.80 6.61
N LYS A 77 5.72 -9.67 7.64
CA LYS A 77 5.42 -11.09 7.49
C LYS A 77 4.00 -11.30 6.95
N LEU A 78 3.02 -10.57 7.47
CA LEU A 78 1.64 -10.65 6.99
C LEU A 78 1.52 -10.20 5.52
N LEU A 79 2.24 -9.16 5.11
CA LEU A 79 2.28 -8.71 3.72
C LEU A 79 2.96 -9.75 2.80
N PHE A 80 4.02 -10.41 3.27
CA PHE A 80 4.62 -11.54 2.56
C PHE A 80 3.66 -12.71 2.41
N ASP A 81 2.92 -13.06 3.46
CA ASP A 81 1.95 -14.15 3.45
C ASP A 81 0.78 -13.86 2.48
N GLU A 82 0.42 -12.59 2.27
CA GLU A 82 -0.55 -12.18 1.24
C GLU A 82 0.03 -12.22 -0.19
N GLY A 83 1.34 -12.42 -0.36
CA GLY A 83 2.01 -12.62 -1.65
C GLY A 83 2.74 -11.40 -2.21
N LEU A 84 2.92 -10.33 -1.43
CA LEU A 84 3.75 -9.20 -1.85
C LEU A 84 5.23 -9.59 -1.82
N PRO A 85 6.00 -9.39 -2.91
CA PRO A 85 7.44 -9.59 -2.90
C PRO A 85 8.13 -8.48 -2.12
N LYS A 86 9.34 -8.78 -1.64
CA LYS A 86 10.10 -7.89 -0.73
C LYS A 86 10.38 -6.53 -1.35
N GLU A 87 10.59 -6.50 -2.66
CA GLU A 87 10.91 -5.31 -3.43
C GLU A 87 9.72 -4.36 -3.58
N GLN A 88 8.49 -4.83 -3.30
CA GLN A 88 7.28 -4.02 -3.31
C GLN A 88 6.88 -3.49 -1.92
N ILE A 89 7.59 -3.88 -0.86
CA ILE A 89 7.31 -3.44 0.51
C ILE A 89 8.36 -2.40 0.93
N ILE A 90 7.92 -1.19 1.21
CA ILE A 90 8.73 -0.08 1.73
C ILE A 90 8.40 0.10 3.21
N GLN A 91 9.41 0.24 4.07
CA GLN A 91 9.31 0.24 5.54
C GLN A 91 9.81 1.56 6.12
#